data_AF-A0A9P5BTU6-F1
#
_entry.id   AF-A0A9P5BTU6-F1
#
_cell.length_a   1.000
_cell.length_b   1.000
_cell.length_c   1.000
_cell.angle_alpha   90.00
_cell.angle_beta   90.00
_cell.angle_gamma   90.00
#
_symmetry.space_group_name_H-M   'P 1'
#
loop_
_entity.id
_entity.type
_entity.pdbx_description
1 polymer ?
#
loop_
_entity_poly.entity_id
_entity_poly.type
_entity_poly.pdbx_seq_one_letter_code
_entity_poly.pdbx_strand_id
1 'polypeptide(L)'
;WQYLVLEPLSKLEELATFILIVDALDECEGSDDAQLIVQLLAMCGSLKHVRLRAFLTSRPEVHIQYGLDRVPDAKRRGFVLHRVSPSTINHDIGVFLKYKLDLIGREDGADPGWPGAEVIQSLVQSASGLFIWAATACRFISEGLFAESRLQMLADGSDHEGTNGPEGHLNQLYLTILQKSVQNSYTATELARYHGLLRRILGSIAALSSPLSVLSLSALILIPEQRVNRMLKWLHAILDVPKGQDQPLRLHHPSFRDFLFSKDRCADEKFYVDEKQAHATLASNCIELMSSRLKQDMCGMKAPGTLAAKVEKDRIAQCIRPELQYACVNWIQHVAKAGIQLRDSDQVHVFLKEHFLHWFEVLGWLGKVSEGIHAISLLESVLSDEDSPQLHAFVHDMKRFALYGRAAVEQAPLQVYYSTLMFTPTNSVVKQRFANDLPACIKRSPQVEREWNALLQTLEGHTSSVEAVVFSPDGKTAASASSDNIVKLWDAGTGVEQHTLVGHTGLVNAVVFSPDGKT
;
A
#
# COMPACT_ATOMS: atom_id res chain seq x y z
N TRP A 1 16.65 11.66 -5.80
CA TRP A 1 16.97 12.58 -4.69
C TRP A 1 17.84 13.76 -5.12
N GLN A 2 19.01 13.52 -5.73
CA GLN A 2 19.94 14.60 -6.11
C GLN A 2 19.28 15.65 -7.01
N TYR A 3 18.52 15.25 -8.02
CA TYR A 3 17.82 16.15 -8.95
C TYR A 3 16.46 16.68 -8.44
N LEU A 4 15.82 15.98 -7.51
CA LEU A 4 14.47 16.33 -7.01
C LEU A 4 14.51 17.20 -5.75
N VAL A 5 15.58 17.05 -4.96
CA VAL A 5 15.72 17.69 -3.66
C VAL A 5 17.01 18.50 -3.64
N LEU A 6 18.17 17.89 -3.86
CA LEU A 6 19.43 18.61 -3.69
C LEU A 6 19.64 19.73 -4.73
N GLU A 7 19.38 19.48 -6.01
CA GLU A 7 19.63 20.45 -7.08
C GLU A 7 18.63 21.61 -7.10
N PRO A 8 17.30 21.39 -6.94
CA PRO A 8 16.37 22.50 -6.82
C PRO A 8 16.64 23.34 -5.57
N LEU A 9 16.98 22.69 -4.45
CA LEU A 9 17.33 23.39 -3.22
C LEU A 9 18.70 24.08 -3.30
N SER A 10 19.66 23.57 -4.06
CA SER A 10 20.98 24.21 -4.22
C SER A 10 20.91 25.47 -5.09
N LYS A 11 19.91 25.55 -5.98
CA LYS A 11 19.61 26.73 -6.82
C LYS A 11 18.89 27.85 -6.07
N LEU A 12 18.47 27.64 -4.82
CA LEU A 12 17.91 28.71 -3.99
C LEU A 12 19.02 29.68 -3.58
N GLU A 13 18.88 30.95 -3.97
CA GLU A 13 19.83 32.01 -3.64
C GLU A 13 19.60 32.56 -2.22
N GLU A 14 18.36 32.48 -1.72
CA GLU A 14 17.97 32.91 -0.39
C GLU A 14 18.10 31.81 0.67
N LEU A 15 18.37 32.22 1.91
CA LEU A 15 18.45 31.32 3.06
C LEU A 15 17.07 30.73 3.39
N ALA A 16 16.81 29.49 2.99
CA ALA A 16 15.56 28.79 3.28
C ALA A 16 15.76 27.70 4.34
N THR A 17 14.77 27.53 5.24
CA THR A 17 14.78 26.44 6.23
C THR A 17 13.58 25.53 6.00
N PHE A 18 13.84 24.24 5.84
CA PHE A 18 12.81 23.22 5.68
C PHE A 18 12.87 22.23 6.85
N ILE A 19 11.70 21.81 7.31
CA ILE A 19 11.57 20.75 8.31
C ILE A 19 10.85 19.59 7.63
N LEU A 20 11.52 18.45 7.55
CA LEU A 20 10.94 17.19 7.10
C LEU A 20 10.58 16.35 8.32
N ILE A 21 9.36 15.84 8.36
CA ILE A 21 8.90 14.91 9.39
C ILE A 21 8.65 13.59 8.67
N VAL A 22 9.40 12.56 9.05
CA VAL A 22 9.16 11.18 8.60
C VAL A 22 8.68 10.41 9.81
N ASP A 23 7.43 9.97 9.75
CA ASP A 23 6.82 9.16 10.78
C ASP A 23 6.92 7.68 10.40
N ALA A 24 7.26 6.82 11.36
CA ALA A 24 7.37 5.37 11.23
C ALA A 24 8.24 4.92 10.04
N LEU A 25 9.51 5.34 10.02
CA LEU A 25 10.44 4.98 8.94
C LEU A 25 10.58 3.46 8.74
N ASP A 26 10.39 2.68 9.80
CA ASP A 26 10.39 1.21 9.78
C ASP A 26 9.18 0.57 9.06
N GLU A 27 8.15 1.35 8.72
CA GLU A 27 7.04 0.87 7.90
C GLU A 27 7.30 0.97 6.40
N CYS A 28 8.48 1.44 5.99
CA CYS A 28 8.89 1.43 4.58
C CYS A 28 9.06 -0.03 4.11
N GLU A 29 8.42 -0.39 2.99
CA GLU A 29 8.63 -1.70 2.36
C GLU A 29 10.09 -1.80 1.86
N GLY A 30 10.80 -2.87 2.24
CA GLY A 30 12.19 -3.10 1.83
C GLY A 30 13.23 -2.56 2.82
N SER A 31 14.06 -3.45 3.38
CA SER A 31 15.10 -3.08 4.38
C SER A 31 16.13 -2.08 3.87
N ASP A 32 16.36 -2.06 2.56
CA ASP A 32 17.36 -1.19 1.93
C ASP A 32 16.83 0.25 1.75
N ASP A 33 15.51 0.42 1.66
CA ASP A 33 14.87 1.70 1.36
C ASP A 33 14.91 2.64 2.58
N ALA A 34 14.62 2.12 3.78
CA ALA A 34 14.73 2.90 5.01
C ALA A 34 16.17 3.37 5.25
N GLN A 35 17.16 2.51 4.99
CA GLN A 35 18.57 2.88 5.08
C GLN A 35 18.94 3.93 4.03
N LEU A 36 18.45 3.80 2.80
CA LEU A 36 18.67 4.76 1.73
C LEU A 36 18.11 6.13 2.09
N ILE A 37 16.87 6.21 2.59
CA ILE A 37 16.25 7.47 3.03
C ILE A 37 17.13 8.21 4.04
N VAL A 38 17.65 7.51 5.06
CA VAL A 38 18.54 8.12 6.05
C VAL A 38 19.81 8.68 5.41
N GLN A 39 20.43 7.94 4.47
CA GLN A 39 21.62 8.38 3.76
C GLN A 39 21.33 9.63 2.92
N LEU A 40 20.21 9.65 2.20
CA LEU A 40 19.80 10.77 1.37
C LEU A 40 19.57 12.04 2.20
N LEU A 41 18.92 11.92 3.37
CA LEU A 41 18.72 13.04 4.29
C LEU A 41 20.02 13.61 4.83
N ALA A 42 21.00 12.76 5.12
CA ALA A 42 22.32 13.20 5.56
C ALA A 42 23.06 14.02 4.48
N MET A 43 22.86 13.69 3.20
CA MET A 43 23.48 14.42 2.07
C MET A 43 22.98 15.87 1.94
N CYS A 44 21.76 16.19 2.40
CA CYS A 44 21.25 17.56 2.38
C CYS A 44 22.04 18.54 3.25
N GLY A 45 22.86 18.06 4.19
CA GLY A 45 23.75 18.92 4.96
C GLY A 45 24.87 19.58 4.13
N SER A 46 25.00 19.26 2.83
CA SER A 46 25.95 19.87 1.90
C SER A 46 25.42 21.17 1.24
N LEU A 47 24.13 21.49 1.39
CA LEU A 47 23.50 22.65 0.77
C LEU A 47 23.96 23.95 1.47
N LYS A 48 24.40 24.95 0.69
CA LYS A 48 24.94 26.22 1.22
C LYS A 48 23.86 27.19 1.70
N HIS A 49 22.76 27.29 0.95
CA HIS A 49 21.70 28.27 1.17
C HIS A 49 20.43 27.66 1.79
N VAL A 50 20.41 26.33 1.99
CA VAL A 50 19.24 25.63 2.53
C VAL A 50 19.59 24.87 3.80
N ARG A 51 18.82 25.10 4.85
CA ARG A 51 18.89 24.35 6.11
C ARG A 51 17.74 23.36 6.16
N LEU A 52 17.98 22.12 5.74
CA LEU A 52 17.03 21.02 5.95
C LEU A 52 17.26 20.40 7.33
N ARG A 53 16.21 20.29 8.13
CA ARG A 53 16.19 19.50 9.37
C ARG A 53 15.19 18.36 9.22
N ALA A 54 15.61 17.15 9.52
CA ALA A 54 14.73 15.99 9.54
C ALA A 54 14.42 15.59 10.98
N PHE A 55 13.14 15.37 11.27
CA PHE A 55 12.67 14.67 12.46
C PHE A 55 12.15 13.31 12.02
N LEU A 56 12.66 12.25 12.64
CA LEU A 56 12.41 10.86 12.23
C LEU A 56 11.89 10.09 13.45
N THR A 57 10.82 9.33 13.28
CA THR A 57 10.40 8.29 14.23
C THR A 57 10.60 6.93 13.59
N SER A 58 11.00 5.94 14.39
CA SER A 58 11.25 4.58 13.92
C SER A 58 11.30 3.61 15.08
N ARG A 59 10.86 2.36 14.86
CA ARG A 59 11.29 1.23 15.69
C ARG A 59 12.81 1.03 15.59
N PRO A 60 13.47 0.48 16.62
CA PRO A 60 14.92 0.33 16.69
C PRO A 60 15.43 -0.82 15.80
N GLU A 61 15.08 -0.84 14.53
CA GLU A 61 15.48 -1.89 13.59
C GLU A 61 16.95 -1.75 13.19
N VAL A 62 17.64 -2.89 13.06
CA VAL A 62 19.10 -2.94 12.91
C VAL A 62 19.58 -2.16 11.67
N HIS A 63 18.88 -2.29 10.55
CA HIS A 63 19.25 -1.62 9.29
C HIS A 63 19.06 -0.10 9.35
N ILE A 64 18.06 0.39 10.10
CA ILE A 64 17.82 1.82 10.32
C ILE A 64 18.87 2.40 11.26
N GLN A 65 19.19 1.69 12.35
CA GLN A 65 20.29 2.06 13.25
C GLN A 65 21.61 2.15 12.49
N TYR A 66 21.90 1.14 11.66
CA TYR A 66 23.09 1.14 10.83
C TYR A 66 23.14 2.34 9.87
N GLY A 67 22.01 2.70 9.23
CA GLY A 67 21.90 3.90 8.41
C GLY A 67 22.18 5.18 9.21
N LEU A 68 21.59 5.30 10.41
CA LEU A 68 21.76 6.45 11.29
C LEU A 68 23.19 6.57 11.83
N ASP A 69 23.88 5.47 12.11
CA ASP A 69 25.26 5.45 12.63
C ASP A 69 26.31 5.93 11.63
N ARG A 70 25.96 5.94 10.33
CA ARG A 70 26.80 6.56 9.30
C ARG A 70 26.67 8.07 9.26
N VAL A 71 25.68 8.65 9.94
CA VAL A 71 25.51 10.10 10.06
C VAL A 71 26.32 10.60 11.26
N PRO A 72 27.25 11.56 11.09
CA PRO A 72 28.07 12.06 12.19
C PRO A 72 27.23 12.57 13.37
N ASP A 73 27.63 12.28 14.61
CA ASP A 73 26.93 12.70 15.82
C ASP A 73 26.74 14.23 15.92
N ALA A 74 27.65 15.02 15.35
CA ALA A 74 27.50 16.47 15.27
C ALA A 74 26.26 16.92 14.44
N LYS A 75 25.76 16.05 13.56
CA LYS A 75 24.64 16.29 12.65
C LYS A 75 23.36 15.54 13.05
N ARG A 76 23.41 14.69 14.08
CA ARG A 76 22.24 13.92 14.56
C ARG A 76 22.04 14.09 16.06
N ARG A 77 20.78 14.08 16.50
CA ARG A 77 20.42 13.95 17.91
C ARG A 77 19.46 12.79 18.03
N GLY A 78 19.89 11.72 18.67
CA GLY A 78 19.05 10.56 18.93
C GLY A 78 18.42 10.63 20.32
N PHE A 79 17.15 10.27 20.42
CA PHE A 79 16.49 10.02 21.69
C PHE A 79 15.85 8.63 21.64
N VAL A 80 16.37 7.71 22.44
CA VAL A 80 15.87 6.34 22.50
C VAL A 80 14.82 6.25 23.59
N LEU A 81 13.55 6.18 23.19
CA LEU A 81 12.42 6.13 24.13
C LEU A 81 12.53 4.97 25.12
N HIS A 82 13.15 3.85 24.73
CA HIS A 82 13.32 2.67 25.59
C HIS A 82 14.34 2.87 26.72
N ARG A 83 15.11 3.98 26.71
CA ARG A 83 16.05 4.34 27.79
C ARG A 83 15.43 5.24 28.86
N VAL A 84 14.21 5.72 28.64
CA VAL A 84 13.48 6.50 29.64
C VAL A 84 13.11 5.58 30.81
N SER A 85 13.25 6.07 32.05
CA SER A 85 12.97 5.23 33.21
C SER A 85 11.49 4.81 33.25
N PRO A 86 11.17 3.56 33.62
CA PRO A 86 9.78 3.12 33.76
C PRO A 86 8.96 4.01 34.71
N SER A 87 9.58 4.56 35.75
CA SER A 87 8.95 5.52 36.66
C SER A 87 8.47 6.80 35.97
N THR A 88 9.25 7.33 35.02
CA THR A 88 8.89 8.53 34.25
C THR A 88 7.76 8.20 33.28
N ILE A 89 7.86 7.08 32.56
CA ILE A 89 6.82 6.63 31.63
C ILE A 89 5.49 6.43 32.36
N ASN A 90 5.50 5.74 33.51
CA ASN A 90 4.31 5.49 34.31
C ASN A 90 3.72 6.79 34.88
N HIS A 91 4.58 7.75 35.26
CA HIS A 91 4.13 9.08 35.67
C HIS A 91 3.40 9.79 34.52
N ASP A 92 4.00 9.84 33.33
CA ASP A 92 3.43 10.53 32.17
C ASP A 92 2.13 9.87 31.68
N ILE A 93 2.07 8.52 31.69
CA ILE A 93 0.83 7.78 31.43
C ILE A 93 -0.23 8.13 32.47
N GLY A 94 0.12 8.22 33.75
CA GLY A 94 -0.80 8.63 34.81
C GLY A 94 -1.35 10.04 34.62
N VAL A 95 -0.50 10.99 34.22
CA VAL A 95 -0.91 12.37 33.88
C VAL A 95 -1.85 12.37 32.68
N PHE A 96 -1.53 11.61 31.63
CA PHE A 96 -2.37 11.47 30.44
C PHE A 96 -3.74 10.87 30.77
N LEU A 97 -3.77 9.75 31.51
CA LEU A 97 -4.99 9.06 31.91
C LEU A 97 -5.87 9.98 32.77
N LYS A 98 -5.28 10.67 33.75
CA LYS A 98 -6.01 11.64 34.57
C LYS A 98 -6.69 12.69 33.71
N TYR A 99 -5.94 13.35 32.83
CA TYR A 99 -6.48 14.38 31.95
C TYR A 99 -7.59 13.86 31.03
N LYS A 100 -7.40 12.69 30.40
CA LYS A 100 -8.37 12.12 29.47
C LYS A 100 -9.62 11.61 30.17
N LEU A 101 -9.49 10.94 31.30
CA LEU A 101 -10.63 10.47 32.07
C LEU A 101 -11.40 11.64 32.69
N ASP A 102 -10.73 12.71 33.12
CA ASP A 102 -11.42 13.94 33.57
C ASP A 102 -12.30 14.54 32.46
N LEU A 103 -11.81 14.55 31.21
CA LEU A 103 -12.61 15.00 30.07
C LEU A 103 -13.82 14.09 29.83
N ILE A 104 -13.61 12.77 29.85
CA ILE A 104 -14.69 11.79 29.67
C ILE A 104 -15.74 11.93 30.78
N GLY A 105 -15.31 12.08 32.05
CA GLY A 105 -16.22 12.24 33.18
C GLY A 105 -17.07 13.51 33.10
N ARG A 106 -16.53 14.61 32.54
CA ARG A 106 -17.31 15.84 32.30
C ARG A 106 -18.35 15.66 31.19
N GLU A 107 -18.04 14.88 30.16
CA GLU A 107 -18.96 14.60 29.06
C GLU A 107 -20.06 13.61 29.47
N ASP A 108 -19.73 12.60 30.29
CA ASP A 108 -20.66 11.54 30.75
C ASP A 108 -21.47 11.94 32.00
N GLY A 109 -21.13 13.07 32.65
CA GLY A 109 -21.80 13.53 33.86
C GLY A 109 -21.45 12.72 35.12
N ALA A 110 -20.19 12.28 35.22
CA ALA A 110 -19.72 11.40 36.29
C ALA A 110 -19.75 12.03 37.69
N ASP A 111 -19.86 11.18 38.71
CA ASP A 111 -20.00 11.57 40.12
C ASP A 111 -18.75 12.25 40.71
N PRO A 112 -18.91 13.03 41.81
CA PRO A 112 -17.79 13.59 42.56
C PRO A 112 -16.89 12.46 43.11
N GLY A 113 -15.69 12.32 42.54
CA GLY A 113 -14.75 11.25 42.87
C GLY A 113 -14.21 10.48 41.66
N TRP A 114 -14.79 10.70 40.47
CA TRP A 114 -14.29 10.18 39.21
C TRP A 114 -12.85 10.62 38.87
N PRO A 115 -12.01 9.77 38.25
CA PRO A 115 -12.11 8.30 38.19
C PRO A 115 -11.56 7.61 39.46
N GLY A 116 -11.00 8.37 40.41
CA GLY A 116 -10.33 7.87 41.61
C GLY A 116 -8.81 7.64 41.41
N ALA A 117 -8.00 7.98 42.41
CA ALA A 117 -6.54 7.84 42.34
C ALA A 117 -6.07 6.38 42.24
N GLU A 118 -6.75 5.46 42.93
CA GLU A 118 -6.45 4.02 42.91
C GLU A 118 -6.72 3.41 41.53
N VAL A 119 -7.83 3.80 40.89
CA VAL A 119 -8.17 3.36 39.53
C VAL A 119 -7.13 3.85 38.52
N ILE A 120 -6.68 5.10 38.62
CA ILE A 120 -5.59 5.60 37.77
C ILE A 120 -4.32 4.76 37.95
N GLN A 121 -3.96 4.41 39.19
CA GLN A 121 -2.79 3.56 39.44
C GLN A 121 -2.94 2.17 38.83
N SER A 122 -4.11 1.53 38.97
CA SER A 122 -4.40 0.24 38.31
C SER A 122 -4.27 0.34 36.79
N LEU A 123 -4.85 1.37 36.17
CA LEU A 123 -4.74 1.57 34.72
C LEU A 123 -3.30 1.85 34.26
N VAL A 124 -2.50 2.57 35.05
CA VAL A 124 -1.06 2.78 34.74
C VAL A 124 -0.30 1.46 34.78
N GLN A 125 -0.59 0.58 35.75
CA GLN A 125 0.00 -0.75 35.82
C GLN A 125 -0.43 -1.60 34.62
N SER A 126 -1.72 -1.58 34.28
CA SER A 126 -2.26 -2.28 33.12
C SER A 126 -1.70 -1.77 31.79
N ALA A 127 -1.37 -0.49 31.69
CA ALA A 127 -0.72 0.08 30.52
C ALA A 127 0.69 -0.49 30.30
N SER A 128 1.37 -0.94 31.36
CA SER A 128 2.70 -1.57 31.29
C SER A 128 3.72 -0.77 30.46
N GLY A 129 3.69 0.56 30.60
CA GLY A 129 4.56 1.48 29.86
C GLY A 129 4.14 1.80 28.42
N LEU A 130 2.96 1.35 27.97
CA LEU A 130 2.46 1.59 26.60
C LEU A 130 1.42 2.72 26.57
N PHE A 131 1.80 3.85 25.96
CA PHE A 131 0.84 4.93 25.66
C PHE A 131 -0.29 4.49 24.72
N ILE A 132 -0.02 3.56 23.80
CA ILE A 132 -1.07 3.03 22.92
C ILE A 132 -2.14 2.27 23.71
N TRP A 133 -1.77 1.59 24.79
CA TRP A 133 -2.72 0.95 25.70
C TRP A 133 -3.59 2.01 26.36
N ALA A 134 -2.98 3.03 26.97
CA ALA A 134 -3.69 4.10 27.66
C ALA A 134 -4.65 4.86 26.73
N ALA A 135 -4.19 5.22 25.53
CA ALA A 135 -5.02 5.89 24.52
C ALA A 135 -6.20 5.01 24.06
N THR A 136 -5.95 3.73 23.80
CA THR A 136 -7.00 2.78 23.38
C THR A 136 -8.00 2.54 24.51
N ALA A 137 -7.55 2.41 25.75
CA ALA A 137 -8.40 2.29 26.94
C ALA A 137 -9.29 3.52 27.11
N CYS A 138 -8.75 4.73 27.01
CA CYS A 138 -9.55 5.95 27.07
C CYS A 138 -10.61 6.01 25.96
N ARG A 139 -10.25 5.63 24.72
CA ARG A 139 -11.23 5.57 23.62
C ARG A 139 -12.35 4.57 23.95
N PHE A 140 -12.00 3.37 24.39
CA PHE A 140 -12.98 2.35 24.79
C PHE A 140 -13.89 2.85 25.92
N ILE A 141 -13.33 3.46 26.97
CA ILE A 141 -14.11 4.03 28.08
C ILE A 141 -15.07 5.11 27.57
N SER A 142 -14.66 5.94 26.62
CA SER A 142 -15.52 6.99 26.03
C SER A 142 -16.65 6.50 25.11
N GLU A 143 -16.74 5.19 24.79
CA GLU A 143 -17.71 4.68 23.82
C GLU A 143 -19.16 4.62 24.35
N GLY A 144 -19.96 5.67 24.17
CA GLY A 144 -21.38 5.68 24.56
C GLY A 144 -21.59 6.00 26.05
N LEU A 145 -22.80 5.79 26.57
CA LEU A 145 -23.31 6.46 27.80
C LEU A 145 -22.89 5.87 29.16
N PHE A 146 -22.01 4.88 29.21
CA PHE A 146 -21.68 4.17 30.45
C PHE A 146 -20.17 4.07 30.66
N ALA A 147 -19.49 5.22 30.78
CA ALA A 147 -18.04 5.25 30.94
C ALA A 147 -17.60 4.52 32.21
N GLU A 148 -18.35 4.65 33.30
CA GLU A 148 -18.04 4.02 34.58
C GLU A 148 -18.00 2.50 34.52
N SER A 149 -18.99 1.87 33.86
CA SER A 149 -19.01 0.42 33.71
C SER A 149 -17.79 -0.10 32.95
N ARG A 150 -17.35 0.61 31.91
CA ARG A 150 -16.16 0.24 31.13
C ARG A 150 -14.87 0.51 31.88
N LEU A 151 -14.82 1.59 32.67
CA LEU A 151 -13.69 1.89 33.55
C LEU A 151 -13.50 0.78 34.58
N GLN A 152 -14.56 0.38 35.29
CA GLN A 152 -14.53 -0.71 36.27
C GLN A 152 -14.10 -2.02 35.62
N MET A 153 -14.61 -2.35 34.44
CA MET A 153 -14.18 -3.56 33.72
C MET A 153 -12.66 -3.60 33.45
N LEU A 154 -12.05 -2.47 33.07
CA LEU A 154 -10.61 -2.42 32.84
C LEU A 154 -9.80 -2.40 34.13
N ALA A 155 -10.37 -1.87 35.21
CA ALA A 155 -9.75 -1.84 36.53
C ALA A 155 -9.79 -3.22 37.22
N ASP A 156 -10.90 -3.96 37.10
CA ASP A 156 -11.07 -5.29 37.70
C ASP A 156 -10.30 -6.39 36.94
N GLY A 157 -10.03 -6.17 35.65
CA GLY A 157 -9.23 -7.07 34.81
C GLY A 157 -7.71 -7.01 35.07
N SER A 158 -7.25 -6.27 36.08
CA SER A 158 -5.82 -6.10 36.38
C SER A 158 -5.17 -7.31 37.09
N ASP A 159 -5.96 -8.27 37.60
CA ASP A 159 -5.46 -9.49 38.26
C ASP A 159 -5.13 -10.59 37.23
N HIS A 160 -4.07 -10.39 36.45
CA HIS A 160 -3.56 -11.42 35.54
C HIS A 160 -2.10 -11.75 35.82
N GLU A 161 -1.87 -12.60 36.83
CA GLU A 161 -0.67 -13.42 36.94
C GLU A 161 -0.55 -14.29 35.68
N GLY A 162 0.24 -13.83 34.68
CA GLY A 162 0.50 -14.60 33.45
C GLY A 162 0.60 -13.80 32.15
N THR A 163 0.45 -12.47 32.16
CA THR A 163 0.67 -11.65 30.95
C THR A 163 2.16 -11.52 30.64
N ASN A 164 2.56 -12.00 29.45
CA ASN A 164 3.94 -11.98 28.95
C ASN A 164 4.39 -10.56 28.55
N GLY A 165 4.60 -9.68 29.53
CA GLY A 165 5.12 -8.32 29.32
C GLY A 165 4.12 -7.33 28.68
N PRO A 166 4.58 -6.13 28.30
CA PRO A 166 3.70 -5.03 27.88
C PRO A 166 2.75 -5.38 26.73
N GLU A 167 3.22 -6.16 25.76
CA GLU A 167 2.42 -6.61 24.62
C GLU A 167 1.24 -7.49 25.04
N GLY A 168 1.42 -8.34 26.06
CA GLY A 168 0.35 -9.17 26.61
C GLY A 168 -0.82 -8.35 27.15
N HIS A 169 -0.53 -7.24 27.84
CA HIS A 169 -1.56 -6.34 28.35
C HIS A 169 -2.33 -5.64 27.22
N LEU A 170 -1.64 -5.27 26.14
CA LEU A 170 -2.27 -4.69 24.95
C LEU A 170 -3.16 -5.70 24.21
N ASN A 171 -2.70 -6.94 24.07
CA ASN A 171 -3.47 -8.02 23.47
C ASN A 171 -4.77 -8.29 24.27
N GLN A 172 -4.71 -8.27 25.61
CA GLN A 172 -5.89 -8.42 26.46
C GLN A 172 -6.88 -7.26 26.30
N LEU A 173 -6.40 -6.02 26.16
CA LEU A 173 -7.27 -4.88 25.86
C LEU A 173 -7.98 -5.06 24.51
N TYR A 174 -7.27 -5.49 23.46
CA TYR A 174 -7.90 -5.78 22.17
C TYR A 174 -8.94 -6.90 22.25
N LEU A 175 -8.64 -8.00 22.96
CA LEU A 175 -9.61 -9.07 23.21
C LEU A 175 -10.84 -8.56 23.95
N THR A 176 -10.66 -7.72 24.97
CA THR A 176 -11.77 -7.14 25.74
C THR A 176 -12.68 -6.31 24.85
N ILE A 177 -12.12 -5.46 23.99
CA ILE A 177 -12.88 -4.64 23.03
C ILE A 177 -13.66 -5.54 22.06
N LEU A 178 -13.00 -6.55 21.47
CA LEU A 178 -13.62 -7.47 20.51
C LEU A 178 -14.71 -8.33 21.14
N GLN A 179 -14.52 -8.81 22.37
CA GLN A 179 -15.54 -9.59 23.08
C GLN A 179 -16.77 -8.73 23.40
N LYS A 180 -16.58 -7.45 23.71
CA LYS A 180 -17.67 -6.52 24.05
C LYS A 180 -18.42 -6.00 22.83
N SER A 181 -17.85 -6.12 21.64
CA SER A 181 -18.58 -5.83 20.40
C SER A 181 -19.68 -6.88 20.10
N VAL A 182 -19.62 -8.05 20.74
CA VAL A 182 -20.55 -9.17 20.55
C VAL A 182 -21.78 -9.00 21.46
N GLN A 183 -22.98 -9.17 20.90
CA GLN A 183 -24.22 -9.08 21.68
C GLN A 183 -24.51 -10.39 22.42
N ASN A 184 -24.88 -10.29 23.70
CA ASN A 184 -25.19 -11.43 24.57
C ASN A 184 -26.45 -12.21 24.16
N SER A 185 -27.30 -11.66 23.29
CA SER A 185 -28.58 -12.24 22.90
C SER A 185 -28.49 -13.25 21.73
N TYR A 186 -27.30 -13.49 21.18
CA TYR A 186 -27.13 -14.37 20.02
C TYR A 186 -27.12 -15.84 20.39
N THR A 187 -27.79 -16.64 19.55
CA THR A 187 -27.65 -18.10 19.56
C THR A 187 -26.26 -18.54 19.08
N ALA A 188 -25.86 -19.79 19.35
CA ALA A 188 -24.56 -20.31 18.93
C ALA A 188 -24.31 -20.21 17.41
N THR A 189 -25.35 -20.42 16.59
CA THR A 189 -25.25 -20.31 15.13
C THR A 189 -25.09 -18.86 14.67
N GLU A 190 -25.79 -17.92 15.32
CA GLU A 190 -25.64 -16.49 15.06
C GLU A 190 -24.26 -15.98 15.46
N LEU A 191 -23.73 -16.43 16.61
CA LEU A 191 -22.37 -16.11 17.06
C LEU A 191 -21.33 -16.58 16.04
N ALA A 192 -21.42 -17.81 15.55
CA ALA A 192 -20.50 -18.32 14.53
C ALA A 192 -20.51 -17.47 13.25
N ARG A 193 -21.70 -17.06 12.79
CA ARG A 193 -21.84 -16.16 11.63
C ARG A 193 -21.29 -14.75 11.91
N TYR A 194 -21.52 -14.22 13.10
CA TYR A 194 -21.02 -12.92 13.53
C TYR A 194 -19.48 -12.92 13.55
N HIS A 195 -18.85 -13.90 14.20
CA HIS A 195 -17.39 -14.01 14.26
C HIS A 195 -16.77 -14.24 12.87
N GLY A 196 -17.39 -15.06 12.02
CA GLY A 196 -16.95 -15.22 10.62
C GLY A 196 -16.98 -13.90 9.85
N LEU A 197 -18.05 -13.11 10.01
CA LEU A 197 -18.19 -11.81 9.36
C LEU A 197 -17.20 -10.77 9.92
N LEU A 198 -17.02 -10.73 11.24
CA LEU A 198 -16.08 -9.83 11.91
C LEU A 198 -14.65 -10.07 11.42
N ARG A 199 -14.21 -11.34 11.40
CA ARG A 199 -12.89 -11.74 10.90
C ARG A 199 -12.70 -11.35 9.43
N ARG A 200 -13.72 -11.54 8.59
CA ARG A 200 -13.66 -11.13 7.17
C ARG A 200 -13.49 -9.61 7.02
N ILE A 201 -14.24 -8.81 7.79
CA ILE A 201 -14.16 -7.34 7.72
C ILE A 201 -12.82 -6.84 8.28
N LEU A 202 -12.46 -7.23 9.51
CA LEU A 202 -11.22 -6.79 10.16
C LEU A 202 -9.99 -7.29 9.42
N GLY A 203 -10.00 -8.54 8.98
CA GLY A 203 -8.94 -9.11 8.15
C GLY A 203 -8.74 -8.35 6.86
N SER A 204 -9.84 -7.96 6.20
CA SER A 204 -9.76 -7.13 4.98
C SER A 204 -9.15 -5.77 5.29
N ILE A 205 -9.64 -5.06 6.32
CA ILE A 205 -9.12 -3.74 6.72
C ILE A 205 -7.62 -3.79 7.04
N ALA A 206 -7.19 -4.81 7.79
CA ALA A 206 -5.81 -4.98 8.19
C ALA A 206 -4.88 -5.40 7.03
N ALA A 207 -5.42 -6.04 5.99
CA ALA A 207 -4.67 -6.51 4.82
C ALA A 207 -4.69 -5.53 3.64
N LEU A 208 -5.44 -4.42 3.70
CA LEU A 208 -5.47 -3.42 2.64
C LEU A 208 -4.10 -2.74 2.47
N SER A 209 -3.58 -2.66 1.24
CA SER A 209 -2.34 -1.91 0.92
C SER A 209 -2.53 -0.39 1.01
N SER A 210 -3.78 0.08 0.92
CA SER A 210 -4.16 1.48 1.14
C SER A 210 -5.58 1.54 1.69
N PRO A 211 -5.87 2.43 2.66
CA PRO A 211 -7.14 2.44 3.36
C PRO A 211 -8.27 2.91 2.44
N LEU A 212 -9.42 2.24 2.51
CA LEU A 212 -10.63 2.57 1.77
C LEU A 212 -11.69 3.15 2.72
N SER A 213 -12.62 3.93 2.17
CA SER A 213 -13.81 4.32 2.93
C SER A 213 -14.70 3.10 3.21
N VAL A 214 -15.64 3.20 4.15
CA VAL A 214 -16.58 2.11 4.42
C VAL A 214 -17.39 1.74 3.17
N LEU A 215 -17.77 2.75 2.37
CA LEU A 215 -18.49 2.55 1.11
C LEU A 215 -17.66 1.71 0.13
N SER A 216 -16.42 2.11 -0.16
CA SER A 216 -15.55 1.38 -1.09
C SER A 216 -15.11 0.03 -0.54
N LEU A 217 -14.83 -0.09 0.76
CA LEU A 217 -14.54 -1.36 1.40
C LEU A 217 -15.73 -2.32 1.23
N SER A 218 -16.96 -1.86 1.49
CA SER A 218 -18.17 -2.68 1.38
C SER A 218 -18.39 -3.23 -0.03
N ALA A 219 -18.12 -2.39 -1.05
CA ALA A 219 -18.18 -2.76 -2.45
C ALA A 219 -17.07 -3.75 -2.82
N LEU A 220 -15.85 -3.55 -2.31
CA LEU A 220 -14.72 -4.46 -2.54
C LEU A 220 -14.97 -5.83 -1.92
N ILE A 221 -15.33 -5.89 -0.63
CA ILE A 221 -15.46 -7.17 0.09
C ILE A 221 -16.82 -7.83 -0.12
N LEU A 222 -17.69 -7.28 -0.96
CA LEU A 222 -19.02 -7.81 -1.29
C LEU A 222 -19.92 -8.02 -0.07
N ILE A 223 -19.86 -7.09 0.90
CA ILE A 223 -20.72 -7.08 2.09
C ILE A 223 -21.51 -5.77 2.09
N PRO A 224 -22.85 -5.80 2.29
CA PRO A 224 -23.64 -4.57 2.31
C PRO A 224 -23.12 -3.54 3.31
N GLU A 225 -23.05 -2.27 2.88
CA GLU A 225 -22.50 -1.17 3.69
C GLU A 225 -23.15 -1.07 5.07
N GLN A 226 -24.48 -1.21 5.18
CA GLN A 226 -25.15 -1.15 6.49
C GLN A 226 -24.70 -2.29 7.42
N ARG A 227 -24.33 -3.44 6.87
CA ARG A 227 -23.83 -4.57 7.63
C ARG A 227 -22.39 -4.31 8.09
N VAL A 228 -21.53 -3.73 7.24
CA VAL A 228 -20.18 -3.29 7.64
C VAL A 228 -20.28 -2.27 8.77
N ASN A 229 -21.07 -1.21 8.59
CA ASN A 229 -21.29 -0.17 9.62
C ASN A 229 -21.77 -0.75 10.96
N ARG A 230 -22.70 -1.72 10.94
CA ARG A 230 -23.16 -2.39 12.17
C ARG A 230 -22.05 -3.15 12.89
N MET A 231 -21.15 -3.81 12.15
CA MET A 231 -20.03 -4.55 12.71
C MET A 231 -18.97 -3.61 13.30
N LEU A 232 -18.74 -2.46 12.66
CA LEU A 232 -17.73 -1.48 13.09
C LEU A 232 -18.19 -0.58 14.23
N LYS A 233 -19.50 -0.53 14.53
CA LYS A 233 -20.11 0.38 15.50
C LYS A 233 -19.46 0.39 16.90
N TRP A 234 -18.91 -0.74 17.33
CA TRP A 234 -18.34 -0.91 18.69
C TRP A 234 -16.83 -1.11 18.67
N LEU A 235 -16.18 -0.68 17.58
CA LEU A 235 -14.75 -0.87 17.36
C LEU A 235 -14.03 0.47 17.18
N HIS A 236 -14.64 1.60 17.59
CA HIS A 236 -14.05 2.93 17.45
C HIS A 236 -12.79 3.11 18.31
N ALA A 237 -12.64 2.31 19.36
CA ALA A 237 -11.44 2.26 20.18
C ALA A 237 -10.20 1.79 19.41
N ILE A 238 -10.37 0.91 18.42
CA ILE A 238 -9.30 0.31 17.61
C ILE A 238 -9.29 0.80 16.15
N LEU A 239 -10.42 1.32 15.66
CA LEU A 239 -10.61 1.83 14.31
C LEU A 239 -11.01 3.30 14.32
N ASP A 240 -10.37 4.09 13.46
CA ASP A 240 -10.89 5.40 13.08
C ASP A 240 -11.92 5.22 11.96
N VAL A 241 -13.20 5.23 12.35
CA VAL A 241 -14.35 5.15 11.45
C VAL A 241 -14.88 6.57 11.24
N PRO A 242 -14.51 7.24 10.14
CA PRO A 242 -14.93 8.62 9.90
C PRO A 242 -16.45 8.73 9.66
N LYS A 243 -17.02 9.89 9.99
CA LYS A 243 -18.45 10.18 9.73
C LYS A 243 -18.75 10.44 8.25
N GLY A 244 -17.75 10.89 7.48
CA GLY A 244 -17.90 11.16 6.05
C GLY A 244 -17.80 9.88 5.21
N GLN A 245 -18.69 9.72 4.22
CA GLN A 245 -18.77 8.50 3.40
C GLN A 245 -17.53 8.23 2.53
N ASP A 246 -16.78 9.28 2.19
CA ASP A 246 -15.59 9.18 1.33
C ASP A 246 -14.27 9.19 2.11
N GLN A 247 -14.31 9.33 3.43
CA GLN A 247 -13.11 9.34 4.25
C GLN A 247 -12.63 7.90 4.53
N PRO A 248 -11.31 7.65 4.46
CA PRO A 248 -10.76 6.30 4.61
C PRO A 248 -10.89 5.81 6.05
N LEU A 249 -11.33 4.56 6.21
CA LEU A 249 -11.30 3.81 7.47
C LEU A 249 -9.86 3.42 7.78
N ARG A 250 -9.39 3.68 9.01
CA ARG A 250 -8.00 3.37 9.40
C ARG A 250 -7.93 2.61 10.71
N LEU A 251 -6.88 1.82 10.87
CA LEU A 251 -6.47 1.36 12.20
C LEU A 251 -5.92 2.56 12.97
N HIS A 252 -6.22 2.70 14.26
CA HIS A 252 -5.54 3.71 15.10
C HIS A 252 -4.05 3.42 15.25
N HIS A 253 -3.65 2.15 15.14
CA HIS A 253 -2.27 1.73 15.25
C HIS A 253 -2.00 0.37 14.58
N PRO A 254 -0.86 0.18 13.88
CA PRO A 254 -0.48 -1.09 13.24
C PRO A 254 -0.44 -2.30 14.18
N SER A 255 -0.16 -2.09 15.46
CA SER A 255 -0.13 -3.20 16.44
C SER A 255 -1.42 -4.01 16.53
N PHE A 256 -2.56 -3.43 16.12
CA PHE A 256 -3.82 -4.18 16.06
C PHE A 256 -3.84 -5.15 14.87
N ARG A 257 -3.26 -4.77 13.72
CA ARG A 257 -3.01 -5.69 12.59
C ARG A 257 -2.09 -6.82 13.05
N ASP A 258 -0.98 -6.50 13.70
CA ASP A 258 -0.02 -7.49 14.20
C ASP A 258 -0.67 -8.47 15.18
N PHE A 259 -1.53 -7.96 16.08
CA PHE A 259 -2.33 -8.77 16.98
C PHE A 259 -3.28 -9.72 16.20
N LEU A 260 -4.00 -9.19 15.21
CA LEU A 260 -5.03 -9.93 14.48
C LEU A 260 -4.46 -11.10 13.66
N PHE A 261 -3.25 -10.91 13.10
CA PHE A 261 -2.58 -11.86 12.21
C PHE A 261 -1.60 -12.81 12.92
N SER A 262 -1.31 -12.58 14.21
CA SER A 262 -0.42 -13.45 14.99
C SER A 262 -1.21 -14.40 15.89
N LYS A 263 -1.06 -15.71 15.69
CA LYS A 263 -1.61 -16.73 16.59
C LYS A 263 -1.04 -16.63 18.00
N ASP A 264 0.21 -16.19 18.13
CA ASP A 264 0.87 -16.03 19.42
C ASP A 264 0.26 -14.86 20.22
N ARG A 265 -0.25 -13.84 19.51
CA ARG A 265 -0.87 -12.66 20.14
C ARG A 265 -2.37 -12.79 20.31
N CYS A 266 -3.08 -13.31 19.32
CA CYS A 266 -4.52 -13.54 19.34
C CYS A 266 -4.83 -15.03 19.41
N ALA A 267 -4.77 -15.61 20.62
CA ALA A 267 -5.05 -17.02 20.85
C ALA A 267 -6.54 -17.40 20.73
N ASP A 268 -7.46 -16.43 20.77
CA ASP A 268 -8.90 -16.70 20.60
C ASP A 268 -9.23 -16.88 19.11
N GLU A 269 -9.47 -18.13 18.71
CA GLU A 269 -9.84 -18.54 17.35
C GLU A 269 -11.11 -17.85 16.81
N LYS A 270 -11.94 -17.26 17.68
CA LYS A 270 -13.11 -16.46 17.27
C LYS A 270 -12.71 -15.15 16.58
N PHE A 271 -11.52 -14.63 16.91
CA PHE A 271 -11.05 -13.32 16.47
C PHE A 271 -9.79 -13.39 15.62
N TYR A 272 -8.95 -14.42 15.80
CA TYR A 272 -7.76 -14.65 14.98
C TYR A 272 -8.10 -14.67 13.48
N VAL A 273 -7.30 -13.97 12.69
CA VAL A 273 -7.39 -13.97 11.22
C VAL A 273 -6.11 -14.51 10.63
N ASP A 274 -6.24 -15.49 9.74
CA ASP A 274 -5.13 -15.96 8.93
C ASP A 274 -4.81 -14.92 7.82
N GLU A 275 -3.61 -14.33 7.87
CA GLU A 275 -3.20 -13.27 6.93
C GLU A 275 -3.20 -13.75 5.47
N LYS A 276 -2.75 -14.99 5.22
CA LYS A 276 -2.74 -15.57 3.87
C LYS A 276 -4.16 -15.75 3.35
N GLN A 277 -5.07 -16.23 4.19
CA GLN A 277 -6.48 -16.38 3.84
C GLN A 277 -7.17 -15.02 3.64
N ALA A 278 -6.81 -14.00 4.42
CA ALA A 278 -7.32 -12.64 4.24
C ALA A 278 -6.90 -12.07 2.88
N HIS A 279 -5.63 -12.20 2.51
CA HIS A 279 -5.14 -11.83 1.19
C HIS A 279 -5.78 -12.66 0.06
N ALA A 280 -5.97 -13.97 0.25
CA ALA A 280 -6.64 -14.81 -0.73
C ALA A 280 -8.08 -14.34 -0.99
N THR A 281 -8.79 -14.00 0.08
CA THR A 281 -10.15 -13.47 0.01
C THR A 281 -10.19 -12.12 -0.70
N LEU A 282 -9.26 -11.21 -0.40
CA LEU A 282 -9.15 -9.92 -1.08
C LEU A 282 -8.81 -10.08 -2.56
N ALA A 283 -7.90 -10.98 -2.93
CA ALA A 283 -7.57 -11.26 -4.33
C ALA A 283 -8.82 -11.73 -5.10
N SER A 284 -9.55 -12.71 -4.56
CA SER A 284 -10.78 -13.22 -5.17
C SER A 284 -11.87 -12.15 -5.30
N ASN A 285 -12.06 -11.33 -4.26
CA ASN A 285 -13.00 -10.22 -4.27
C ASN A 285 -12.60 -9.12 -5.28
N CYS A 286 -11.31 -8.80 -5.41
CA CYS A 286 -10.82 -7.85 -6.42
C CYS A 286 -11.14 -8.36 -7.83
N ILE A 287 -10.89 -9.63 -8.09
CA ILE A 287 -11.16 -10.26 -9.39
C ILE A 287 -12.67 -10.26 -9.68
N GLU A 288 -13.51 -10.66 -8.71
CA GLU A 288 -14.97 -10.66 -8.89
C GLU A 288 -15.52 -9.25 -9.14
N LEU A 289 -15.05 -8.25 -8.37
CA LEU A 289 -15.41 -6.85 -8.57
C LEU A 289 -15.01 -6.39 -9.97
N MET A 290 -13.78 -6.68 -10.41
CA MET A 290 -13.30 -6.30 -11.73
C MET A 290 -14.06 -7.01 -12.85
N SER A 291 -14.27 -8.32 -12.77
CA SER A 291 -15.05 -9.09 -13.78
C SER A 291 -16.47 -8.54 -13.96
N SER A 292 -17.09 -8.03 -12.90
CA SER A 292 -18.45 -7.46 -12.99
C SER A 292 -18.51 -6.01 -13.49
N ARG A 293 -17.38 -5.30 -13.56
CA ARG A 293 -17.33 -3.85 -13.82
C ARG A 293 -16.51 -3.46 -15.04
N LEU A 294 -15.39 -4.15 -15.27
CA LEU A 294 -14.48 -3.87 -16.37
C LEU A 294 -15.15 -4.18 -17.70
N LYS A 295 -15.03 -3.22 -18.61
CA LYS A 295 -15.54 -3.30 -19.98
C LYS A 295 -14.69 -2.41 -20.87
N GLN A 296 -14.75 -2.68 -22.17
CA GLN A 296 -14.09 -1.84 -23.17
C GLN A 296 -14.67 -0.42 -23.12
N ASP A 297 -13.79 0.56 -23.26
CA ASP A 297 -14.12 1.99 -23.17
C ASP A 297 -14.76 2.33 -21.82
N MET A 298 -14.02 2.04 -20.75
CA MET A 298 -14.49 2.16 -19.36
C MET A 298 -14.97 3.59 -19.05
N CYS A 299 -14.32 4.60 -19.65
CA CYS A 299 -14.65 6.01 -19.47
C CYS A 299 -15.58 6.58 -20.57
N GLY A 300 -16.05 5.76 -21.51
CA GLY A 300 -17.01 6.16 -22.56
C GLY A 300 -16.48 7.27 -23.48
N MET A 301 -15.19 7.25 -23.81
CA MET A 301 -14.54 8.25 -24.65
C MET A 301 -14.94 8.12 -26.12
N LYS A 302 -15.24 6.89 -26.61
CA LYS A 302 -15.60 6.53 -28.00
C LYS A 302 -14.55 6.84 -29.08
N ALA A 303 -13.65 7.78 -28.83
CA ALA A 303 -12.59 8.21 -29.74
C ALA A 303 -11.26 7.55 -29.32
N PRO A 304 -10.74 6.56 -30.08
CA PRO A 304 -9.55 5.80 -29.68
C PRO A 304 -8.27 6.63 -29.50
N GLY A 305 -8.18 7.79 -30.15
CA GLY A 305 -7.05 8.71 -30.04
C GLY A 305 -7.14 9.70 -28.89
N THR A 306 -8.09 9.51 -27.96
CA THR A 306 -8.23 10.39 -26.79
C THR A 306 -7.00 10.27 -25.89
N LEU A 307 -6.29 11.38 -25.70
CA LEU A 307 -5.12 11.44 -24.84
C LEU A 307 -5.54 11.45 -23.36
N ALA A 308 -4.94 10.58 -22.54
CA ALA A 308 -5.18 10.51 -21.10
C ALA A 308 -4.98 11.88 -20.41
N ALA A 309 -3.92 12.60 -20.80
CA ALA A 309 -3.60 13.93 -20.28
C ALA A 309 -4.65 15.01 -20.57
N LYS A 310 -5.57 14.80 -21.53
CA LYS A 310 -6.63 15.75 -21.89
C LYS A 310 -7.97 15.44 -21.22
N VAL A 311 -8.08 14.35 -20.46
CA VAL A 311 -9.31 13.96 -19.78
C VAL A 311 -9.29 14.50 -18.35
N GLU A 312 -10.41 15.09 -17.94
CA GLU A 312 -10.59 15.59 -16.57
C GLU A 312 -10.50 14.45 -15.55
N LYS A 313 -9.72 14.65 -14.49
CA LYS A 313 -9.54 13.64 -13.43
C LYS A 313 -10.86 13.23 -12.76
N ASP A 314 -11.80 14.16 -12.62
CA ASP A 314 -13.12 13.90 -12.03
C ASP A 314 -13.94 12.92 -12.87
N ARG A 315 -13.85 13.00 -14.21
CA ARG A 315 -14.50 12.04 -15.10
C ARG A 315 -13.90 10.63 -14.90
N ILE A 316 -12.59 10.52 -14.81
CA ILE A 316 -11.89 9.26 -14.55
C ILE A 316 -12.33 8.68 -13.20
N ALA A 317 -12.39 9.52 -12.15
CA ALA A 317 -12.81 9.09 -10.81
C ALA A 317 -14.28 8.65 -10.74
N GLN A 318 -15.17 9.25 -11.55
CA GLN A 318 -16.57 8.84 -11.65
C GLN A 318 -16.73 7.49 -12.36
N CYS A 319 -15.93 7.23 -13.40
CA CYS A 319 -15.96 5.98 -14.15
C CYS A 319 -15.26 4.84 -13.42
N ILE A 320 -14.14 5.12 -12.74
CA ILE A 320 -13.31 4.16 -12.03
C ILE A 320 -13.31 4.54 -10.54
N ARG A 321 -14.29 4.01 -9.79
CA ARG A 321 -14.47 4.29 -8.37
C ARG A 321 -13.32 3.77 -7.49
N PRO A 322 -13.12 4.29 -6.27
CA PRO A 322 -11.95 3.94 -5.44
C PRO A 322 -11.76 2.44 -5.19
N GLU A 323 -12.85 1.68 -5.01
CA GLU A 323 -12.79 0.22 -4.85
C GLU A 323 -12.25 -0.49 -6.11
N LEU A 324 -12.60 0.01 -7.30
CA LEU A 324 -12.15 -0.55 -8.56
C LEU A 324 -10.70 -0.14 -8.85
N GLN A 325 -10.31 1.10 -8.53
CA GLN A 325 -8.91 1.54 -8.60
C GLN A 325 -8.03 0.65 -7.72
N TYR A 326 -8.47 0.41 -6.47
CA TYR A 326 -7.77 -0.47 -5.54
C TYR A 326 -7.62 -1.88 -6.12
N ALA A 327 -8.73 -2.46 -6.61
CA ALA A 327 -8.72 -3.82 -7.17
C ALA A 327 -7.78 -3.93 -8.36
N CYS A 328 -7.79 -2.97 -9.29
CA CYS A 328 -6.93 -2.98 -10.48
C CYS A 328 -5.44 -2.91 -10.14
N VAL A 329 -5.05 -2.25 -9.06
CA VAL A 329 -3.64 -2.07 -8.69
C VAL A 329 -3.13 -3.18 -7.77
N ASN A 330 -3.96 -3.71 -6.86
CA ASN A 330 -3.47 -4.53 -5.74
C ASN A 330 -3.78 -6.05 -5.84
N TRP A 331 -4.62 -6.49 -6.78
CA TRP A 331 -5.07 -7.90 -6.81
C TRP A 331 -3.90 -8.90 -6.93
N ILE A 332 -2.90 -8.61 -7.76
CA ILE A 332 -1.73 -9.49 -7.91
C ILE A 332 -0.88 -9.51 -6.64
N GLN A 333 -0.70 -8.37 -5.98
CA GLN A 333 0.03 -8.31 -4.71
C GLN A 333 -0.67 -9.18 -3.64
N HIS A 334 -1.99 -9.18 -3.62
CA HIS A 334 -2.76 -10.08 -2.75
C HIS A 334 -2.60 -11.55 -3.13
N VAL A 335 -2.58 -11.90 -4.41
CA VAL A 335 -2.29 -13.27 -4.87
C VAL A 335 -0.90 -13.73 -4.37
N ALA A 336 0.12 -12.88 -4.54
CA ALA A 336 1.49 -13.18 -4.11
C ALA A 336 1.58 -13.34 -2.58
N LYS A 337 1.01 -12.41 -1.80
CA LYS A 337 1.01 -12.47 -0.32
C LYS A 337 0.21 -13.65 0.23
N ALA A 338 -0.85 -14.06 -0.46
CA ALA A 338 -1.62 -15.24 -0.09
C ALA A 338 -0.85 -16.55 -0.30
N GLY A 339 0.13 -16.57 -1.21
CA GLY A 339 0.91 -17.76 -1.53
C GLY A 339 0.04 -18.89 -2.10
N ILE A 340 -0.99 -18.55 -2.88
CA ILE A 340 -1.91 -19.52 -3.49
C ILE A 340 -1.23 -20.15 -4.70
N GLN A 341 -1.30 -21.46 -4.80
CA GLN A 341 -0.90 -22.17 -6.02
C GLN A 341 -1.96 -21.96 -7.10
N LEU A 342 -1.62 -21.19 -8.13
CA LEU A 342 -2.49 -20.93 -9.27
C LEU A 342 -2.50 -22.13 -10.22
N ARG A 343 -3.63 -22.33 -10.91
CA ARG A 343 -3.85 -23.47 -11.81
C ARG A 343 -4.51 -23.03 -13.10
N ASP A 344 -4.36 -23.85 -14.12
CA ASP A 344 -5.09 -23.63 -15.37
C ASP A 344 -6.61 -23.64 -15.12
N SER A 345 -7.30 -22.65 -15.72
CA SER A 345 -8.75 -22.43 -15.59
C SER A 345 -9.24 -22.06 -14.19
N ASP A 346 -8.35 -21.62 -13.29
CA ASP A 346 -8.77 -20.98 -12.04
C ASP A 346 -9.36 -19.58 -12.28
N GLN A 347 -9.79 -18.94 -11.19
CA GLN A 347 -10.41 -17.60 -11.24
C GLN A 347 -9.48 -16.55 -11.87
N VAL A 348 -8.16 -16.63 -11.62
CA VAL A 348 -7.17 -15.71 -12.18
C VAL A 348 -7.05 -15.92 -13.68
N HIS A 349 -6.91 -17.17 -14.12
CA HIS A 349 -6.78 -17.49 -15.52
C HIS A 349 -8.05 -17.12 -16.31
N VAL A 350 -9.24 -17.42 -15.78
CA VAL A 350 -10.51 -17.03 -16.40
C VAL A 350 -10.61 -15.50 -16.51
N PHE A 351 -10.30 -14.79 -15.42
CA PHE A 351 -10.29 -13.32 -15.42
C PHE A 351 -9.35 -12.74 -16.47
N LEU A 352 -8.10 -13.21 -16.54
CA LEU A 352 -7.13 -12.71 -17.52
C LEU A 352 -7.59 -12.98 -18.96
N LYS A 353 -8.17 -14.16 -19.22
CA LYS A 353 -8.73 -14.52 -20.53
C LYS A 353 -9.91 -13.63 -20.93
N GLU A 354 -10.65 -13.04 -20.01
CA GLU A 354 -11.84 -12.23 -20.33
C GLU A 354 -11.59 -10.73 -20.22
N HIS A 355 -10.72 -10.31 -19.30
CA HIS A 355 -10.60 -8.92 -18.89
C HIS A 355 -9.19 -8.35 -18.92
N PHE A 356 -8.18 -9.06 -19.43
CA PHE A 356 -6.82 -8.50 -19.54
C PHE A 356 -6.79 -7.15 -20.28
N LEU A 357 -7.41 -7.04 -21.47
CA LEU A 357 -7.39 -5.78 -22.22
C LEU A 357 -8.14 -4.66 -21.48
N HIS A 358 -9.28 -4.98 -20.85
CA HIS A 358 -10.07 -4.03 -20.05
C HIS A 358 -9.29 -3.52 -18.84
N TRP A 359 -8.58 -4.42 -18.16
CA TRP A 359 -7.72 -4.09 -17.03
C TRP A 359 -6.54 -3.21 -17.47
N PHE A 360 -5.90 -3.53 -18.59
CA PHE A 360 -4.79 -2.75 -19.11
C PHE A 360 -5.23 -1.34 -19.60
N GLU A 361 -6.43 -1.23 -20.20
CA GLU A 361 -7.05 0.07 -20.51
C GLU A 361 -7.21 0.92 -19.23
N VAL A 362 -7.76 0.33 -18.17
CA VAL A 362 -7.96 1.02 -16.88
C VAL A 362 -6.65 1.47 -16.27
N LEU A 363 -5.59 0.65 -16.33
CA LEU A 363 -4.26 1.06 -15.89
C LEU A 363 -3.73 2.26 -16.69
N GLY A 364 -4.01 2.32 -18.00
CA GLY A 364 -3.75 3.49 -18.83
C GLY A 364 -4.44 4.76 -18.30
N TRP A 365 -5.74 4.68 -18.01
CA TRP A 365 -6.49 5.81 -17.45
C TRP A 365 -6.01 6.26 -16.07
N LEU A 366 -5.55 5.33 -15.24
CA LEU A 366 -5.01 5.62 -13.91
C LEU A 366 -3.57 6.14 -13.94
N GLY A 367 -2.89 6.10 -15.10
CA GLY A 367 -1.45 6.37 -15.19
C GLY A 367 -0.63 5.33 -14.42
N LYS A 368 -1.09 4.08 -14.40
CA LYS A 368 -0.54 2.95 -13.63
C LYS A 368 -0.10 1.77 -14.49
N VAL A 369 0.19 2.02 -15.78
CA VAL A 369 0.62 0.97 -16.73
C VAL A 369 1.92 0.32 -16.26
N SER A 370 2.85 1.13 -15.75
CA SER A 370 4.17 0.68 -15.29
C SER A 370 4.07 -0.17 -14.03
N GLU A 371 3.25 0.23 -13.04
CA GLU A 371 2.91 -0.60 -11.89
C GLU A 371 2.21 -1.89 -12.32
N GLY A 372 1.36 -1.82 -13.34
CA GLY A 372 0.77 -2.99 -13.99
C GLY A 372 1.81 -3.97 -14.53
N ILE A 373 2.80 -3.50 -15.28
CA ILE A 373 3.87 -4.35 -15.84
C ILE A 373 4.72 -5.00 -14.74
N HIS A 374 5.02 -4.26 -13.66
CA HIS A 374 5.66 -4.83 -12.47
C HIS A 374 4.79 -5.91 -11.83
N ALA A 375 3.49 -5.66 -11.69
CA ALA A 375 2.55 -6.63 -11.15
C ALA A 375 2.48 -7.88 -12.05
N ILE A 376 2.47 -7.74 -13.38
CA ILE A 376 2.55 -8.88 -14.30
C ILE A 376 3.83 -9.69 -14.07
N SER A 377 4.97 -9.03 -13.87
CA SER A 377 6.24 -9.72 -13.59
C SER A 377 6.23 -10.43 -12.23
N LEU A 378 5.58 -9.84 -11.23
CA LEU A 378 5.33 -10.52 -9.94
C LEU A 378 4.44 -11.75 -10.12
N LEU A 379 3.36 -11.64 -10.90
CA LEU A 379 2.48 -12.77 -11.21
C LEU A 379 3.24 -13.89 -11.92
N GLU A 380 4.05 -13.56 -12.92
CA GLU A 380 4.91 -14.51 -13.63
C GLU A 380 5.86 -15.23 -12.65
N SER A 381 6.46 -14.50 -11.70
CA SER A 381 7.41 -15.07 -10.74
C SER A 381 6.79 -16.04 -9.71
N VAL A 382 5.49 -15.96 -9.46
CA VAL A 382 4.78 -16.86 -8.53
C VAL A 382 4.14 -18.06 -9.23
N LEU A 383 4.18 -18.11 -10.57
CA LEU A 383 3.65 -19.22 -11.35
C LEU A 383 4.65 -20.36 -11.45
N SER A 384 4.12 -21.58 -11.54
CA SER A 384 4.87 -22.81 -11.76
C SER A 384 4.51 -23.36 -13.14
N ASP A 385 5.51 -23.56 -13.98
CA ASP A 385 5.37 -24.17 -15.31
C ASP A 385 4.77 -25.58 -15.24
N GLU A 386 5.09 -26.34 -14.19
CA GLU A 386 4.60 -27.71 -14.01
C GLU A 386 3.11 -27.74 -13.65
N ASP A 387 2.64 -26.78 -12.86
CA ASP A 387 1.28 -26.77 -12.31
C ASP A 387 0.26 -26.05 -13.20
N SER A 388 0.72 -25.08 -14.00
CA SER A 388 -0.16 -24.12 -14.71
C SER A 388 0.41 -23.68 -16.06
N PRO A 389 0.75 -24.61 -16.98
CA PRO A 389 1.47 -24.30 -18.22
C PRO A 389 0.71 -23.34 -19.14
N GLN A 390 -0.62 -23.41 -19.21
CA GLN A 390 -1.39 -22.49 -20.06
C GLN A 390 -1.47 -21.09 -19.45
N LEU A 391 -1.65 -20.99 -18.14
CA LEU A 391 -1.64 -19.71 -17.43
C LEU A 391 -0.26 -19.05 -17.51
N HIS A 392 0.83 -19.80 -17.30
CA HIS A 392 2.18 -19.29 -17.43
C HIS A 392 2.46 -18.80 -18.86
N ALA A 393 2.12 -19.59 -19.88
CA ALA A 393 2.24 -19.16 -21.28
C ALA A 393 1.43 -17.88 -21.58
N PHE A 394 0.21 -17.78 -21.04
CA PHE A 394 -0.62 -16.57 -21.18
C PHE A 394 0.02 -15.37 -20.49
N VAL A 395 0.49 -15.51 -19.26
CA VAL A 395 1.11 -14.42 -18.47
C VAL A 395 2.44 -13.97 -19.08
N HIS A 396 3.23 -14.89 -19.61
CA HIS A 396 4.46 -14.58 -20.34
C HIS A 396 4.17 -13.73 -21.59
N ASP A 397 3.20 -14.16 -22.41
CA ASP A 397 2.78 -13.41 -23.61
C ASP A 397 2.14 -12.07 -23.24
N MET A 398 1.36 -12.03 -22.16
CA MET A 398 0.74 -10.83 -21.58
C MET A 398 1.79 -9.78 -21.19
N LYS A 399 2.92 -10.20 -20.59
CA LYS A 399 4.04 -9.31 -20.28
C LYS A 399 4.66 -8.70 -21.54
N ARG A 400 4.92 -9.52 -22.56
CA ARG A 400 5.44 -9.03 -23.85
C ARG A 400 4.47 -8.05 -24.51
N PHE A 401 3.18 -8.37 -24.52
CA PHE A 401 2.12 -7.51 -25.02
C PHE A 401 2.09 -6.15 -24.30
N ALA A 402 2.14 -6.17 -22.97
CA ALA A 402 2.10 -4.96 -22.13
C ALA A 402 3.32 -4.06 -22.38
N LEU A 403 4.52 -4.63 -22.46
CA LEU A 403 5.75 -3.90 -22.79
C LEU A 403 5.70 -3.29 -24.20
N TYR A 404 5.28 -4.08 -25.18
CA TYR A 404 5.13 -3.64 -26.57
C TYR A 404 4.14 -2.47 -26.70
N GLY A 405 3.00 -2.54 -26.00
CA GLY A 405 1.94 -1.53 -26.07
C GLY A 405 2.07 -0.35 -25.12
N ARG A 406 3.05 -0.36 -24.21
CA ARG A 406 3.11 0.54 -23.05
C ARG A 406 2.92 2.01 -23.42
N ALA A 407 3.79 2.52 -24.30
CA ALA A 407 3.81 3.95 -24.66
C ALA A 407 2.49 4.41 -25.27
N ALA A 408 1.87 3.57 -26.10
CA ALA A 408 0.58 3.89 -26.73
C ALA A 408 -0.55 3.94 -25.69
N VAL A 409 -0.60 2.97 -24.77
CA VAL A 409 -1.64 2.88 -23.74
C VAL A 409 -1.49 3.96 -22.66
N GLU A 410 -0.26 4.31 -22.28
CA GLU A 410 0.00 5.43 -21.37
C GLU A 410 -0.48 6.78 -21.96
N GLN A 411 -0.31 6.98 -23.27
CA GLN A 411 -0.76 8.21 -23.94
C GLN A 411 -2.25 8.22 -24.23
N ALA A 412 -2.79 7.14 -24.79
CA ALA A 412 -4.18 7.00 -25.22
C ALA A 412 -4.70 5.59 -24.90
N PRO A 413 -5.33 5.36 -23.73
CA PRO A 413 -5.59 4.01 -23.21
C PRO A 413 -6.38 3.08 -24.14
N LEU A 414 -7.31 3.63 -24.94
CA LEU A 414 -8.06 2.86 -25.93
C LEU A 414 -7.19 2.24 -27.03
N GLN A 415 -5.96 2.73 -27.24
CA GLN A 415 -5.01 2.16 -28.20
C GLN A 415 -4.62 0.71 -27.89
N VAL A 416 -4.90 0.20 -26.68
CA VAL A 416 -4.76 -1.24 -26.38
C VAL A 416 -5.48 -2.12 -27.41
N TYR A 417 -6.66 -1.69 -27.90
CA TYR A 417 -7.45 -2.44 -28.90
C TYR A 417 -7.04 -2.12 -30.34
N TYR A 418 -6.70 -0.86 -30.63
CA TYR A 418 -6.56 -0.36 -32.01
C TYR A 418 -5.13 -0.38 -32.53
N SER A 419 -4.14 -0.21 -31.66
CA SER A 419 -2.72 -0.33 -32.02
C SER A 419 -2.14 -1.61 -31.44
N THR A 420 -2.16 -1.78 -30.11
CA THR A 420 -1.39 -2.84 -29.47
C THR A 420 -1.86 -4.23 -29.93
N LEU A 421 -3.15 -4.52 -29.79
CA LEU A 421 -3.74 -5.79 -30.22
C LEU A 421 -3.63 -6.03 -31.74
N MET A 422 -3.83 -4.98 -32.54
CA MET A 422 -3.78 -5.08 -34.00
C MET A 422 -2.38 -5.44 -34.51
N PHE A 423 -1.34 -4.83 -33.96
CA PHE A 423 0.04 -4.96 -34.44
C PHE A 423 0.86 -6.04 -33.71
N THR A 424 0.29 -6.66 -32.67
CA THR A 424 0.86 -7.83 -31.99
C THR A 424 1.06 -9.01 -32.97
N PRO A 425 2.12 -9.84 -32.84
CA PRO A 425 2.37 -10.99 -33.70
C PRO A 425 1.21 -12.00 -33.78
N THR A 426 1.07 -12.71 -34.91
CA THR A 426 -0.09 -13.59 -35.13
C THR A 426 -0.20 -14.77 -34.14
N ASN A 427 0.93 -15.26 -33.61
CA ASN A 427 0.95 -16.39 -32.68
C ASN A 427 0.93 -15.99 -31.20
N SER A 428 0.81 -14.68 -30.89
CA SER A 428 0.58 -14.23 -29.52
C SER A 428 -0.69 -14.85 -28.96
N VAL A 429 -0.58 -15.45 -27.77
CA VAL A 429 -1.68 -16.06 -27.03
C VAL A 429 -2.76 -15.02 -26.71
N VAL A 430 -2.35 -13.81 -26.30
CA VAL A 430 -3.25 -12.67 -26.06
C VAL A 430 -4.00 -12.31 -27.33
N LYS A 431 -3.31 -12.14 -28.47
CA LYS A 431 -3.98 -11.78 -29.72
C LYS A 431 -4.98 -12.84 -30.18
N GLN A 432 -4.62 -14.11 -30.09
CA GLN A 432 -5.52 -15.21 -30.43
C GLN A 432 -6.74 -15.23 -29.51
N ARG A 433 -6.53 -14.98 -28.21
CA ARG A 433 -7.62 -14.96 -27.22
C ARG A 433 -8.62 -13.83 -27.49
N PHE A 434 -8.14 -12.63 -27.81
CA PHE A 434 -8.96 -11.44 -28.00
C PHE A 434 -9.23 -11.11 -29.48
N ALA A 435 -9.11 -12.08 -30.38
CA ALA A 435 -9.32 -11.87 -31.81
C ALA A 435 -10.74 -11.36 -32.16
N ASN A 436 -11.74 -11.68 -31.32
CA ASN A 436 -13.11 -11.20 -31.50
C ASN A 436 -13.32 -9.73 -31.04
N ASP A 437 -12.39 -9.18 -30.28
CA ASP A 437 -12.45 -7.79 -29.77
C ASP A 437 -11.76 -6.80 -30.71
N LEU A 438 -11.28 -7.28 -31.88
CA LEU A 438 -10.66 -6.43 -32.88
C LEU A 438 -11.67 -5.40 -33.42
N PRO A 439 -11.29 -4.12 -33.52
CA PRO A 439 -12.20 -3.08 -33.97
C PRO A 439 -12.77 -3.35 -35.37
N ALA A 440 -14.09 -3.42 -35.48
CA ALA A 440 -14.79 -3.66 -36.76
C ALA A 440 -14.52 -2.60 -37.84
N CYS A 441 -14.04 -1.41 -37.46
CA CYS A 441 -13.67 -0.37 -38.41
C CYS A 441 -12.41 -0.72 -39.23
N ILE A 442 -11.59 -1.67 -38.77
CA ILE A 442 -10.36 -2.10 -39.45
C ILE A 442 -10.68 -3.32 -40.32
N LYS A 443 -10.95 -3.07 -41.61
CA LYS A 443 -11.34 -4.12 -42.57
C LYS A 443 -10.18 -4.95 -43.09
N ARG A 444 -8.95 -4.46 -42.97
CA ARG A 444 -7.74 -5.13 -43.46
C ARG A 444 -6.70 -5.15 -42.33
N SER A 445 -6.39 -6.35 -41.86
CA SER A 445 -5.37 -6.53 -40.84
C SER A 445 -3.98 -6.16 -41.38
N PRO A 446 -3.11 -5.55 -40.55
CA PRO A 446 -1.73 -5.28 -40.93
C PRO A 446 -0.97 -6.60 -41.14
N GLN A 447 0.07 -6.55 -41.98
CA GLN A 447 1.07 -7.62 -42.02
C GLN A 447 1.96 -7.46 -40.79
N VAL A 448 1.96 -8.49 -39.94
CA VAL A 448 2.74 -8.53 -38.69
C VAL A 448 3.58 -9.81 -38.66
N GLU A 449 4.60 -9.82 -37.82
CA GLU A 449 5.44 -11.00 -37.60
C GLU A 449 4.63 -12.17 -37.05
N ARG A 450 5.14 -13.40 -37.23
CA ARG A 450 4.47 -14.60 -36.70
C ARG A 450 4.63 -14.73 -35.20
N GLU A 451 5.86 -14.58 -34.73
CA GLU A 451 6.26 -14.72 -33.34
C GLU A 451 6.76 -13.38 -32.80
N TRP A 452 6.81 -13.23 -31.48
CA TRP A 452 7.62 -12.18 -30.89
C TRP A 452 9.09 -12.41 -31.23
N ASN A 453 9.76 -11.36 -31.70
CA ASN A 453 11.21 -11.37 -31.80
C ASN A 453 11.86 -11.10 -30.42
N ALA A 454 13.18 -10.89 -30.39
CA ALA A 454 13.93 -10.66 -29.15
C ALA A 454 13.71 -9.24 -28.56
N LEU A 455 13.16 -8.30 -29.33
CA LEU A 455 12.82 -6.95 -28.86
C LEU A 455 11.64 -7.02 -27.91
N LEU A 456 11.85 -6.60 -26.66
CA LEU A 456 10.79 -6.49 -25.66
C LEU A 456 10.11 -5.12 -25.70
N GLN A 457 10.89 -4.05 -25.88
CA GLN A 457 10.42 -2.67 -25.87
C GLN A 457 11.44 -1.74 -26.53
N THR A 458 10.95 -0.59 -27.01
CA THR A 458 11.78 0.52 -27.49
C THR A 458 11.66 1.68 -26.52
N LEU A 459 12.79 2.22 -26.08
CA LEU A 459 12.86 3.36 -25.17
C LEU A 459 12.99 4.65 -25.99
N GLU A 460 11.88 5.37 -26.15
CA GLU A 460 11.82 6.61 -26.93
C GLU A 460 11.95 7.83 -26.02
N GLY A 461 12.70 8.85 -26.45
CA GLY A 461 12.78 10.11 -25.72
C GLY A 461 14.00 10.98 -26.05
N HIS A 462 15.07 10.40 -26.57
CA HIS A 462 16.20 11.18 -27.07
C HIS A 462 15.85 11.88 -28.39
N THR A 463 16.35 13.10 -28.56
CA THR A 463 16.09 13.92 -29.76
C THR A 463 17.20 13.85 -30.81
N SER A 464 18.27 13.11 -30.49
CA SER A 464 19.43 12.87 -31.35
C SER A 464 19.95 11.44 -31.16
N SER A 465 20.99 11.06 -31.88
CA SER A 465 21.61 9.73 -31.80
C SER A 465 21.96 9.34 -30.36
N VAL A 466 21.66 8.10 -29.97
CA VAL A 466 22.10 7.50 -28.71
C VAL A 466 23.50 6.93 -28.93
N GLU A 467 24.49 7.45 -28.21
CA GLU A 467 25.90 7.11 -28.40
C GLU A 467 26.35 5.97 -27.48
N ALA A 468 25.74 5.82 -26.30
CA ALA A 468 26.05 4.77 -25.36
C ALA A 468 24.83 4.33 -24.54
N VAL A 469 24.79 3.04 -24.18
CA VAL A 469 23.81 2.46 -23.27
C VAL A 469 24.54 1.54 -22.28
N VAL A 470 24.17 1.59 -21.00
CA VAL A 470 24.73 0.74 -19.95
C VAL A 470 23.65 0.33 -18.97
N PHE A 471 23.74 -0.89 -18.43
CA PHE A 471 22.89 -1.33 -17.32
C PHE A 471 23.58 -1.09 -15.98
N SER A 472 22.80 -0.80 -14.96
CA SER A 472 23.26 -0.83 -13.58
C SER A 472 23.74 -2.25 -13.22
N PRO A 473 24.66 -2.41 -12.25
CA PRO A 473 25.17 -3.72 -11.84
C PRO A 473 24.08 -4.71 -11.39
N ASP A 474 22.96 -4.20 -10.85
CA ASP A 474 21.80 -5.00 -10.45
C ASP A 474 20.80 -5.26 -11.60
N GLY A 475 21.05 -4.69 -12.78
CA GLY A 475 20.22 -4.83 -13.98
C GLY A 475 18.86 -4.13 -13.93
N LYS A 476 18.56 -3.38 -12.85
CA LYS A 476 17.23 -2.74 -12.66
C LYS A 476 17.09 -1.41 -13.39
N THR A 477 18.20 -0.73 -13.68
CA THR A 477 18.21 0.56 -14.35
C THR A 477 19.08 0.48 -15.61
N ALA A 478 18.62 1.08 -16.71
CA ALA A 478 19.44 1.35 -17.88
C ALA A 478 19.74 2.84 -17.96
N ALA A 479 20.95 3.22 -18.37
CA ALA A 479 21.30 4.59 -18.70
C ALA A 479 21.61 4.70 -20.20
N SER A 480 21.10 5.75 -20.85
CA SER A 480 21.41 6.08 -22.23
C SER A 480 21.99 7.48 -22.33
N ALA A 481 23.11 7.62 -23.05
CA ALA A 481 23.75 8.89 -23.34
C ALA A 481 23.57 9.24 -24.82
N SER A 482 23.31 10.51 -25.13
CA SER A 482 22.96 10.93 -26.49
C SER A 482 23.67 12.20 -26.93
N SER A 483 23.73 12.36 -28.26
CA SER A 483 24.09 13.57 -28.97
C SER A 483 23.12 14.75 -28.77
N ASP A 484 22.04 14.59 -28.01
CA ASP A 484 21.17 15.68 -27.56
C ASP A 484 21.67 16.37 -26.27
N ASN A 485 22.88 15.99 -25.81
CA ASN A 485 23.54 16.48 -24.60
C ASN A 485 22.85 16.04 -23.30
N ILE A 486 22.01 15.00 -23.36
CA ILE A 486 21.25 14.48 -22.23
C ILE A 486 21.64 13.04 -21.96
N VAL A 487 21.62 12.65 -20.69
CA VAL A 487 21.60 11.25 -20.27
C VAL A 487 20.22 10.93 -19.71
N LYS A 488 19.61 9.82 -20.11
CA LYS A 488 18.34 9.34 -19.55
C LYS A 488 18.57 8.06 -18.76
N LEU A 489 17.90 7.95 -17.63
CA LEU A 489 17.82 6.73 -16.82
C LEU A 489 16.44 6.11 -17.00
N TRP A 490 16.40 4.81 -17.17
CA TRP A 490 15.22 4.03 -17.48
C TRP A 490 15.09 2.89 -16.50
N ASP A 491 13.87 2.59 -16.10
CA ASP A 491 13.55 1.33 -15.45
C ASP A 491 13.72 0.20 -16.47
N ALA A 492 14.60 -0.76 -16.22
CA ALA A 492 14.91 -1.82 -17.17
C ALA A 492 13.73 -2.78 -17.38
N GLY A 493 12.91 -2.98 -16.34
CA GLY A 493 11.78 -3.92 -16.35
C GLY A 493 10.56 -3.38 -17.08
N THR A 494 10.31 -2.07 -17.02
CA THR A 494 9.12 -1.41 -17.58
C THR A 494 9.41 -0.45 -18.71
N GLY A 495 10.66 -0.02 -18.87
CA GLY A 495 11.09 0.98 -19.85
C GLY A 495 10.66 2.42 -19.54
N VAL A 496 10.14 2.67 -18.33
CA VAL A 496 9.77 4.03 -17.91
C VAL A 496 11.02 4.87 -17.75
N GLU A 497 10.99 6.10 -18.26
CA GLU A 497 12.03 7.08 -17.95
C GLU A 497 11.94 7.45 -16.45
N GLN A 498 12.97 7.06 -15.70
CA GLN A 498 13.10 7.41 -14.29
C GLN A 498 13.64 8.84 -14.16
N HIS A 499 14.69 9.18 -14.93
CA HIS A 499 15.36 10.48 -14.83
C HIS A 499 15.91 10.97 -16.18
N THR A 500 15.96 12.30 -16.31
CA THR A 500 16.66 13.02 -17.38
C THR A 500 17.75 13.89 -16.74
N LEU A 501 19.01 13.57 -17.05
CA LEU A 501 20.19 14.29 -16.58
C LEU A 501 20.62 15.29 -17.66
N VAL A 502 20.47 16.57 -17.34
CA VAL A 502 20.84 17.70 -18.21
C VAL A 502 22.07 18.42 -17.65
N GLY A 503 22.78 19.16 -18.50
CA GLY A 503 23.91 20.01 -18.06
C GLY A 503 25.19 19.85 -18.88
N HIS A 504 25.27 18.84 -19.75
CA HIS A 504 26.35 18.75 -20.72
C HIS A 504 26.19 19.84 -21.79
N THR A 505 27.28 20.54 -22.11
CA THR A 505 27.30 21.59 -23.14
C THR A 505 27.55 21.05 -24.55
N GLY A 506 27.68 19.73 -24.67
CA GLY A 506 27.93 19.01 -25.92
C GLY A 506 27.55 17.53 -25.77
N LEU A 507 27.68 16.80 -26.87
CA LEU A 507 27.22 15.42 -27.00
C LEU A 507 27.85 14.50 -25.95
N VAL A 508 27.05 13.56 -25.42
CA VAL A 508 27.49 12.62 -24.40
C VAL A 508 27.83 11.28 -25.06
N ASN A 509 29.13 11.00 -25.18
CA ASN A 509 29.63 9.80 -25.88
C ASN A 509 29.62 8.52 -25.06
N ALA A 510 29.60 8.62 -23.72
CA ALA A 510 29.75 7.48 -22.85
C ALA A 510 29.05 7.74 -21.51
N VAL A 511 28.52 6.67 -20.93
CA VAL A 511 27.98 6.63 -19.57
C VAL A 511 28.33 5.28 -18.96
N VAL A 512 28.64 5.27 -17.67
CA VAL A 512 28.93 4.06 -16.90
C VAL A 512 28.30 4.20 -15.52
N PHE A 513 27.80 3.10 -14.96
CA PHE A 513 27.46 3.04 -13.55
C PHE A 513 28.70 2.72 -12.73
N SER A 514 28.76 3.24 -11.51
CA SER A 514 29.71 2.79 -10.51
C SER A 514 29.49 1.30 -10.19
N PRO A 515 30.53 0.57 -9.75
CA PRO A 515 30.41 -0.85 -9.43
C PRO A 515 29.39 -1.17 -8.33
N ASP A 516 29.10 -0.22 -7.45
CA ASP A 516 28.08 -0.35 -6.40
C ASP A 516 26.66 0.07 -6.86
N GLY A 517 26.51 0.49 -8.12
CA GLY A 517 25.24 0.87 -8.73
C GLY A 517 24.63 2.18 -8.21
N LYS A 518 25.37 2.95 -7.41
CA LYS A 518 24.84 4.14 -6.74
C LYS A 518 25.03 5.44 -7.51
N THR A 519 25.94 5.50 -8.48
CA THR A 519 26.25 6.72 -9.25
C THR A 519 26.50 6.43 -10.71
#